data_AF-A0A1L7SE58-F1
#
_entry.id   AF-A0A1L7SE58-F1
#
_cell.length_a   1.000
_cell.length_b   1.000
_cell.length_c   1.000
_cell.angle_alpha   90.00
_cell.angle_beta   90.00
_cell.angle_gamma   90.00
#
_symmetry.space_group_name_H-M   'P 1'
#
loop_
_entity.id
_entity.type
_entity.pdbx_description
1 polymer ?
#
loop_
_entity_poly.entity_id
_entity_poly.type
_entity_poly.pdbx_seq_one_letter_code
_entity_poly.pdbx_strand_id
1 'polypeptide(L)'
;MDTTEPTQVEQSSEVSSWLEFLNERIEEERDELFSESPSYEIVRDLLVASEDDDTAISQAVTKFYDLYRAEADKRVKWEDHGAGEYLNTIAIIAFDVAPKLWYTSWRHQRIAEFLIAIKNGAAAKYHEEDPRFVWIGWGIEAAASECWNAGHVDHYTAKNSEGHEDTWAGEWFSTSALISKLFQGGCLEDDGHHWIAHDLERAFEGKTSGDVKTDAGRQAQVLAALNHILLAGELFVEGAKNPLPKWKFQMNATKWKLWASKIKEVAETVDENARWELKERAQKAFEKMVGLYPEAFSSDENTGE
;
A
#
# COMPACT_ATOMS: atom_id res chain seq x y z
N MET A 1 -23.68 30.49 -23.72
CA MET A 1 -23.39 29.04 -23.72
C MET A 1 -21.89 28.95 -23.52
N ASP A 2 -21.49 29.03 -22.26
CA ASP A 2 -20.09 28.96 -21.87
C ASP A 2 -19.79 27.53 -21.44
N THR A 3 -18.97 26.86 -22.25
CA THR A 3 -18.34 25.58 -21.93
C THR A 3 -17.06 25.87 -21.19
N THR A 4 -17.07 25.67 -19.88
CA THR A 4 -15.86 25.66 -19.05
C THR A 4 -15.22 24.28 -19.15
N GLU A 5 -14.07 24.19 -19.82
CA GLU A 5 -13.18 23.03 -19.79
C GLU A 5 -12.61 22.82 -18.37
N PRO A 6 -12.39 21.58 -17.94
CA PRO A 6 -11.72 21.30 -16.68
C PRO A 6 -10.22 21.55 -16.82
N THR A 7 -9.69 22.37 -15.90
CA THR A 7 -8.27 22.72 -15.75
C THR A 7 -7.42 21.45 -15.67
N GLN A 8 -6.69 21.14 -16.75
CA GLN A 8 -5.51 20.27 -16.68
C GLN A 8 -4.46 20.99 -15.84
N VAL A 9 -4.06 20.37 -14.73
CA VAL A 9 -2.84 20.75 -14.02
C VAL A 9 -1.67 20.34 -14.92
N GLU A 10 -1.00 21.32 -15.49
CA GLU A 10 0.20 21.17 -16.32
C GLU A 10 1.27 20.35 -15.57
N GLN A 11 1.65 19.21 -16.15
CA GLN A 11 2.86 18.49 -15.78
C GLN A 11 4.08 19.33 -16.23
N SER A 12 4.81 19.86 -15.25
CA SER A 12 6.15 20.42 -15.43
C SER A 12 7.06 19.45 -16.18
N SER A 13 7.86 19.96 -17.12
CA SER A 13 8.82 19.21 -17.96
C SER A 13 10.10 18.80 -17.22
N GLU A 14 10.07 18.69 -15.90
CA GLU A 14 11.13 18.07 -15.11
C GLU A 14 10.97 16.54 -15.20
N VAL A 15 12.09 15.82 -15.33
CA VAL A 15 12.05 14.36 -15.25
C VAL A 15 11.44 14.01 -13.89
N SER A 16 10.43 13.14 -13.89
CA SER A 16 9.72 12.82 -12.66
C SER A 16 10.68 12.17 -11.65
N SER A 17 10.62 12.58 -10.38
CA SER A 17 11.57 12.16 -9.32
C SER A 17 11.70 10.63 -9.16
N TRP A 18 10.64 9.87 -9.43
CA TRP A 18 10.70 8.39 -9.42
C TRP A 18 11.54 7.83 -10.58
N LEU A 19 11.52 8.49 -11.74
CA LEU A 19 12.27 8.06 -12.92
C LEU A 19 13.75 8.44 -12.80
N GLU A 20 14.06 9.60 -12.21
CA GLU A 20 15.43 9.98 -11.84
C GLU A 20 16.01 8.95 -10.87
N PHE A 21 15.30 8.66 -9.78
CA PHE A 21 15.71 7.64 -8.80
C PHE A 21 16.01 6.29 -9.45
N LEU A 22 15.10 5.78 -10.31
CA LEU A 22 15.32 4.50 -10.98
C LEU A 22 16.53 4.53 -11.91
N ASN A 23 16.73 5.62 -12.66
CA ASN A 23 17.86 5.74 -13.58
C ASN A 23 19.20 5.83 -12.83
N GLU A 24 19.25 6.58 -11.71
CA GLU A 24 20.43 6.65 -10.84
C GLU A 24 20.79 5.27 -10.28
N ARG A 25 19.81 4.54 -9.72
CA ARG A 25 20.03 3.17 -9.22
C ARG A 25 20.50 2.22 -10.30
N ILE A 26 19.94 2.30 -11.50
CA ILE A 26 20.35 1.47 -12.65
C ILE A 26 21.81 1.73 -13.03
N GLU A 27 22.26 2.99 -12.97
CA GLU A 27 23.65 3.37 -13.25
C GLU A 27 24.60 2.91 -12.14
N GLU A 28 24.25 3.12 -10.87
CA GLU A 28 25.02 2.69 -9.70
C GLU A 28 25.24 1.16 -9.69
N GLU A 29 24.17 0.40 -9.94
CA GLU A 29 24.18 -1.07 -9.85
C GLU A 29 24.84 -1.75 -11.06
N ARG A 30 25.06 -1.06 -12.18
CA ARG A 30 25.41 -1.68 -13.47
C ARG A 30 26.72 -2.47 -13.44
N ASP A 31 27.71 -1.96 -12.73
CA ASP A 31 29.07 -2.51 -12.71
C ASP A 31 29.33 -3.40 -11.47
N GLU A 32 28.29 -3.66 -10.66
CA GLU A 32 28.41 -4.49 -9.47
C GLU A 32 28.49 -5.99 -9.79
N LEU A 33 29.25 -6.73 -8.97
CA LEU A 33 29.43 -8.18 -9.13
C LEU A 33 28.11 -8.95 -8.99
N PHE A 34 27.18 -8.43 -8.19
CA PHE A 34 25.83 -8.95 -7.97
C PHE A 34 24.79 -7.88 -8.31
N SER A 35 24.84 -7.38 -9.55
CA SER A 35 24.01 -6.26 -10.02
C SER A 35 22.51 -6.49 -9.84
N GLU A 36 21.85 -5.57 -9.14
CA GLU A 36 20.38 -5.51 -9.05
C GLU A 36 19.75 -4.68 -10.19
N SER A 37 20.57 -4.11 -11.08
CA SER A 37 20.18 -3.24 -12.19
C SER A 37 19.01 -3.81 -13.04
N PRO A 38 18.99 -5.12 -13.40
CA PRO A 38 17.87 -5.69 -14.16
C PRO A 38 16.52 -5.60 -13.43
N SER A 39 16.50 -5.69 -12.09
CA SER A 39 15.27 -5.57 -11.30
C SER A 39 14.75 -4.13 -11.31
N TYR A 40 15.64 -3.14 -11.23
CA TYR A 40 15.26 -1.73 -11.39
C TYR A 40 14.76 -1.42 -12.80
N GLU A 41 15.38 -2.00 -13.83
CA GLU A 41 14.93 -1.86 -15.22
C GLU A 41 13.52 -2.43 -15.43
N ILE A 42 13.18 -3.58 -14.83
CA ILE A 42 11.83 -4.15 -14.90
C ILE A 42 10.80 -3.17 -14.34
N VAL A 43 11.05 -2.59 -13.17
CA VAL A 43 10.13 -1.62 -12.55
C VAL A 43 10.06 -0.34 -13.37
N ARG A 44 11.20 0.19 -13.86
CA ARG A 44 11.21 1.38 -14.72
C ARG A 44 10.38 1.15 -15.98
N ASP A 45 10.64 0.06 -16.69
CA ASP A 45 9.98 -0.28 -17.95
C ASP A 45 8.47 -0.44 -17.75
N LEU A 46 8.03 -1.07 -16.66
CA LEU A 46 6.62 -1.19 -16.28
C LEU A 46 5.93 0.19 -16.15
N LEU A 47 6.62 1.17 -15.57
CA LEU A 47 6.07 2.49 -15.27
C LEU A 47 6.14 3.49 -16.44
N VAL A 48 6.99 3.23 -17.44
CA VAL A 48 7.04 4.01 -18.69
C VAL A 48 6.28 3.36 -19.83
N ALA A 49 5.92 2.07 -19.71
CA ALA A 49 5.20 1.32 -20.72
C ALA A 49 3.93 2.07 -21.19
N SER A 50 3.81 2.19 -22.51
CA SER A 50 2.69 2.88 -23.19
C SER A 50 1.50 1.95 -23.46
N GLU A 51 1.75 0.64 -23.32
CA GLU A 51 0.79 -0.44 -23.39
C GLU A 51 -0.29 -0.30 -22.31
N ASP A 52 -1.41 -1.00 -22.50
CA ASP A 52 -2.42 -1.15 -21.45
C ASP A 52 -1.84 -1.87 -20.22
N ASP A 53 -2.49 -1.68 -19.07
CA ASP A 53 -2.00 -2.13 -17.77
C ASP A 53 -1.78 -3.65 -17.75
N ASP A 54 -2.74 -4.45 -18.23
CA ASP A 54 -2.65 -5.92 -18.26
C ASP A 54 -1.44 -6.40 -19.06
N THR A 55 -1.22 -5.81 -20.25
CA THR A 55 -0.10 -6.16 -21.11
C THR A 55 1.24 -5.77 -20.47
N ALA A 56 1.35 -4.54 -19.96
CA ALA A 56 2.57 -4.05 -19.33
C ALA A 56 2.94 -4.90 -18.09
N ILE A 57 1.95 -5.21 -17.25
CA ILE A 57 2.13 -6.05 -16.06
C ILE A 57 2.55 -7.46 -16.45
N SER A 58 1.86 -8.09 -17.41
CA SER A 58 2.19 -9.46 -17.85
C SER A 58 3.62 -9.57 -18.41
N GLN A 59 4.06 -8.57 -19.17
CA GLN A 59 5.43 -8.51 -19.69
C GLN A 59 6.45 -8.32 -18.56
N ALA A 60 6.20 -7.43 -17.60
CA ALA A 60 7.08 -7.23 -16.45
C ALA A 60 7.20 -8.51 -15.59
N VAL A 61 6.08 -9.20 -15.35
CA VAL A 61 6.07 -10.49 -14.63
C VAL A 61 6.88 -11.54 -15.38
N THR A 62 6.74 -11.60 -16.70
CA THR A 62 7.52 -12.52 -17.54
C THR A 62 9.02 -12.23 -17.42
N LYS A 63 9.43 -10.96 -17.57
CA LYS A 63 10.83 -10.54 -17.40
C LYS A 63 11.37 -10.91 -16.02
N PHE A 64 10.59 -10.72 -14.95
CA PHE A 64 10.96 -11.10 -13.59
C PHE A 64 11.22 -12.61 -13.46
N TYR A 65 10.30 -13.46 -13.94
CA TYR A 65 10.50 -14.90 -13.89
C TYR A 65 11.64 -15.39 -14.78
N ASP A 66 11.85 -14.77 -15.95
CA ASP A 66 12.97 -15.11 -16.83
C ASP A 66 14.32 -14.73 -16.20
N LEU A 67 14.40 -13.56 -15.55
CA LEU A 67 15.57 -13.14 -14.78
C LEU A 67 15.86 -14.15 -13.65
N TYR A 68 14.81 -14.55 -12.92
CA TYR A 68 14.93 -15.51 -11.84
C TYR A 68 15.41 -16.89 -12.33
N ARG A 69 14.83 -17.44 -13.40
CA ARG A 69 15.24 -18.72 -13.99
C ARG A 69 16.69 -18.69 -14.48
N ALA A 70 17.08 -17.61 -15.15
CA ALA A 70 18.44 -17.45 -15.65
C ALA A 70 19.50 -17.46 -14.53
N GLU A 71 19.15 -17.01 -13.32
CA GLU A 71 20.04 -17.14 -12.17
C GLU A 71 19.97 -18.54 -11.53
N ALA A 72 18.77 -19.11 -11.42
CA ALA A 72 18.57 -20.46 -10.92
C ALA A 72 19.45 -21.49 -11.66
N ASP A 73 19.53 -21.38 -12.98
CA ASP A 73 20.34 -22.24 -13.85
C ASP A 73 21.87 -22.15 -13.58
N LYS A 74 22.34 -21.07 -12.95
CA LYS A 74 23.78 -20.87 -12.67
C LYS A 74 24.24 -21.53 -11.37
N ARG A 75 23.35 -21.85 -10.42
CA ARG A 75 23.74 -22.43 -9.12
C ARG A 75 23.46 -23.93 -9.08
N VAL A 76 24.46 -24.70 -8.65
CA VAL A 76 24.43 -26.18 -8.63
C VAL A 76 23.41 -26.77 -7.64
N LYS A 77 22.94 -25.96 -6.67
CA LYS A 77 21.82 -26.28 -5.77
C LYS A 77 21.11 -24.99 -5.39
N TRP A 78 19.91 -24.79 -5.91
CA TRP A 78 19.06 -23.66 -5.55
C TRP A 78 17.99 -24.17 -4.59
N GLU A 79 18.11 -23.84 -3.31
CA GLU A 79 17.02 -24.06 -2.36
C GLU A 79 16.03 -22.89 -2.48
N ASP A 80 14.77 -23.12 -2.11
CA ASP A 80 13.68 -22.13 -2.17
C ASP A 80 14.04 -20.79 -1.48
N HIS A 81 14.92 -20.82 -0.47
CA HIS A 81 15.44 -19.62 0.19
C HIS A 81 16.25 -18.68 -0.73
N GLY A 82 16.96 -19.22 -1.72
CA GLY A 82 17.63 -18.39 -2.74
C GLY A 82 16.62 -17.69 -3.66
N ALA A 83 15.43 -18.26 -3.83
CA ALA A 83 14.35 -17.60 -4.57
C ALA A 83 13.97 -16.32 -3.84
N GLY A 84 13.75 -16.42 -2.53
CA GLY A 84 13.38 -15.31 -1.65
C GLY A 84 14.18 -14.03 -1.90
N GLU A 85 15.50 -14.11 -2.10
CA GLU A 85 16.36 -12.95 -2.40
C GLU A 85 15.85 -12.12 -3.59
N TYR A 86 15.45 -12.75 -4.71
CA TYR A 86 14.96 -12.03 -5.90
C TYR A 86 13.57 -11.40 -5.68
N LEU A 87 12.69 -12.09 -4.95
CA LEU A 87 11.40 -11.52 -4.57
C LEU A 87 11.57 -10.36 -3.58
N ASN A 88 12.54 -10.45 -2.67
CA ASN A 88 12.88 -9.38 -1.75
C ASN A 88 13.35 -8.16 -2.53
N THR A 89 14.32 -8.32 -3.45
CA THR A 89 14.84 -7.19 -4.24
C THR A 89 13.72 -6.50 -5.02
N ILE A 90 12.88 -7.24 -5.77
CA ILE A 90 11.81 -6.58 -6.56
C ILE A 90 10.75 -5.93 -5.67
N ALA A 91 10.45 -6.52 -4.51
CA ALA A 91 9.52 -5.94 -3.55
C ALA A 91 10.10 -4.67 -2.90
N ILE A 92 11.36 -4.68 -2.48
CA ILE A 92 12.06 -3.51 -1.92
C ILE A 92 12.06 -2.37 -2.93
N ILE A 93 12.42 -2.64 -4.20
CA ILE A 93 12.41 -1.61 -5.25
C ILE A 93 11.00 -1.04 -5.44
N ALA A 94 9.97 -1.88 -5.47
CA ALA A 94 8.58 -1.43 -5.57
C ALA A 94 8.17 -0.52 -4.39
N PHE A 95 8.62 -0.86 -3.18
CA PHE A 95 8.37 -0.09 -1.97
C PHE A 95 9.22 1.19 -1.86
N ASP A 96 10.38 1.27 -2.49
CA ASP A 96 11.20 2.48 -2.59
C ASP A 96 10.64 3.47 -3.62
N VAL A 97 10.03 2.95 -4.69
CA VAL A 97 9.46 3.76 -5.78
C VAL A 97 8.07 4.26 -5.44
N ALA A 98 7.23 3.46 -4.77
CA ALA A 98 5.84 3.82 -4.49
C ALA A 98 5.67 5.17 -3.74
N PRO A 99 6.49 5.52 -2.73
CA PRO A 99 6.43 6.83 -2.06
C PRO A 99 6.67 8.02 -3.00
N LYS A 100 7.35 7.81 -4.12
CA LYS A 100 7.65 8.85 -5.14
C LYS A 100 6.54 8.98 -6.19
N LEU A 101 5.52 8.13 -6.12
CA LEU A 101 4.34 8.16 -6.97
C LEU A 101 3.14 8.57 -6.14
N TRP A 102 2.22 9.36 -6.70
CA TRP A 102 0.98 9.66 -5.99
C TRP A 102 0.09 8.42 -5.88
N TYR A 103 -0.48 8.15 -4.71
CA TYR A 103 -1.19 6.91 -4.38
C TYR A 103 -2.41 6.58 -5.26
N THR A 104 -3.03 7.61 -5.84
CA THR A 104 -4.16 7.47 -6.78
C THR A 104 -3.72 7.40 -8.25
N SER A 105 -2.43 7.48 -8.54
CA SER A 105 -1.93 7.41 -9.92
C SER A 105 -2.01 5.97 -10.47
N TRP A 106 -2.20 5.85 -11.78
CA TRP A 106 -2.17 4.56 -12.47
C TRP A 106 -0.81 3.86 -12.33
N ARG A 107 0.30 4.61 -12.25
CA ARG A 107 1.65 4.06 -12.01
C ARG A 107 1.74 3.35 -10.66
N HIS A 108 1.21 3.98 -9.62
CA HIS A 108 1.14 3.35 -8.30
C HIS A 108 0.23 2.11 -8.33
N GLN A 109 -0.84 2.12 -9.11
CA GLN A 109 -1.69 0.93 -9.30
C GLN A 109 -0.91 -0.21 -9.97
N ARG A 110 -0.17 0.08 -11.05
CA ARG A 110 0.67 -0.92 -11.73
C ARG A 110 1.69 -1.58 -10.82
N ILE A 111 2.33 -0.84 -9.90
CA ILE A 111 3.26 -1.43 -8.91
C ILE A 111 2.54 -2.49 -8.07
N ALA A 112 1.36 -2.15 -7.53
CA ALA A 112 0.61 -3.08 -6.68
C ALA A 112 0.17 -4.32 -7.48
N GLU A 113 -0.38 -4.13 -8.67
CA GLU A 113 -0.85 -5.23 -9.52
C GLU A 113 0.29 -6.11 -10.02
N PHE A 114 1.46 -5.54 -10.27
CA PHE A 114 2.67 -6.30 -10.60
C PHE A 114 3.07 -7.26 -9.48
N LEU A 115 3.15 -6.78 -8.23
CA LEU A 115 3.47 -7.64 -7.09
C LEU A 115 2.38 -8.68 -6.83
N ILE A 116 1.11 -8.32 -7.00
CA ILE A 116 -0.03 -9.26 -6.89
C ILE A 116 0.05 -10.33 -7.99
N ALA A 117 0.41 -9.95 -9.22
CA ALA A 117 0.55 -10.89 -10.32
C ALA A 117 1.72 -11.86 -10.11
N ILE A 118 2.84 -11.41 -9.54
CA ILE A 118 3.93 -12.29 -9.09
C ILE A 118 3.41 -13.29 -8.03
N LYS A 119 2.68 -12.80 -7.02
CA LYS A 119 2.08 -13.68 -5.99
C LYS A 119 1.12 -14.71 -6.58
N ASN A 120 0.31 -14.32 -7.57
CA ASN A 120 -0.62 -15.22 -8.23
C ASN A 120 0.09 -16.25 -9.14
N GLY A 121 1.29 -15.93 -9.63
CA GLY A 121 2.13 -16.83 -10.41
C GLY A 121 2.94 -17.83 -9.57
N ALA A 122 2.96 -17.65 -8.24
CA ALA A 122 3.67 -18.49 -7.28
C ALA A 122 3.25 -19.98 -7.37
N ALA A 123 4.17 -20.90 -7.12
CA ALA A 123 3.87 -22.32 -7.10
C ALA A 123 3.53 -22.80 -5.68
N ALA A 124 2.66 -23.80 -5.60
CA ALA A 124 2.36 -24.46 -4.32
C ALA A 124 3.54 -25.28 -3.78
N LYS A 125 4.50 -25.65 -4.63
CA LYS A 125 5.71 -26.41 -4.28
C LYS A 125 6.87 -25.99 -5.17
N TYR A 126 8.07 -26.05 -4.61
CA TYR A 126 9.30 -25.70 -5.32
C TYR A 126 9.61 -26.79 -6.35
N HIS A 127 10.01 -26.35 -7.55
CA HIS A 127 10.40 -27.22 -8.66
C HIS A 127 11.70 -26.71 -9.27
N GLU A 128 12.74 -27.54 -9.32
CA GLU A 128 14.06 -27.15 -9.82
C GLU A 128 14.05 -26.75 -11.32
N GLU A 129 13.21 -27.40 -12.14
CA GLU A 129 13.15 -27.18 -13.60
C GLU A 129 12.22 -26.02 -14.02
N ASP A 130 11.28 -25.62 -13.15
CA ASP A 130 10.44 -24.42 -13.30
C ASP A 130 10.37 -23.73 -11.94
N PRO A 131 11.45 -23.07 -11.53
CA PRO A 131 11.52 -22.48 -10.21
C PRO A 131 10.48 -21.36 -10.14
N ARG A 132 9.51 -21.56 -9.25
CA ARG A 132 8.51 -20.57 -8.87
C ARG A 132 8.44 -20.54 -7.35
N PHE A 133 8.19 -19.35 -6.82
CA PHE A 133 8.16 -19.08 -5.40
C PHE A 133 7.11 -19.91 -4.67
N VAL A 134 7.49 -20.47 -3.52
CA VAL A 134 6.54 -21.09 -2.58
C VAL A 134 6.30 -20.18 -1.37
N TRP A 135 7.36 -19.56 -0.85
CA TRP A 135 7.30 -18.68 0.33
C TRP A 135 7.16 -17.20 -0.04
N ILE A 136 5.98 -16.81 -0.52
CA ILE A 136 5.69 -15.41 -0.88
C ILE A 136 5.84 -14.44 0.31
N GLY A 137 5.48 -14.91 1.52
CA GLY A 137 5.60 -14.11 2.74
C GLY A 137 7.01 -13.65 3.09
N TRP A 138 8.06 -14.30 2.56
CA TRP A 138 9.43 -13.87 2.89
C TRP A 138 9.87 -12.57 2.22
N GLY A 139 9.30 -12.20 1.07
CA GLY A 139 9.72 -10.99 0.35
C GLY A 139 8.74 -9.85 0.39
N ILE A 140 7.51 -10.09 -0.05
CA ILE A 140 6.51 -9.01 -0.11
C ILE A 140 6.11 -8.59 1.31
N GLU A 141 5.87 -9.53 2.23
CA GLU A 141 5.54 -9.16 3.62
C GLU A 141 6.74 -8.58 4.36
N ALA A 142 7.97 -9.03 4.09
CA ALA A 142 9.17 -8.43 4.69
C ALA A 142 9.37 -6.98 4.26
N ALA A 143 9.33 -6.69 2.96
CA ALA A 143 9.42 -5.31 2.45
C ALA A 143 8.27 -4.44 2.99
N ALA A 144 7.04 -4.98 3.00
CA ALA A 144 5.90 -4.28 3.58
C ALA A 144 6.08 -4.00 5.07
N SER A 145 6.61 -4.95 5.84
CA SER A 145 6.90 -4.81 7.27
C SER A 145 7.95 -3.74 7.52
N GLU A 146 9.04 -3.71 6.76
CA GLU A 146 10.08 -2.68 6.88
C GLU A 146 9.52 -1.29 6.59
N CYS A 147 8.78 -1.13 5.50
CA CYS A 147 8.16 0.15 5.13
C CYS A 147 7.07 0.58 6.10
N TRP A 148 6.25 -0.36 6.59
CA TRP A 148 5.26 -0.08 7.62
C TRP A 148 5.95 0.35 8.92
N ASN A 149 6.99 -0.36 9.36
CA ASN A 149 7.75 0.01 10.57
C ASN A 149 8.46 1.37 10.44
N ALA A 150 8.96 1.72 9.25
CA ALA A 150 9.56 3.02 8.98
C ALA A 150 8.52 4.16 8.89
N GLY A 151 7.31 3.86 8.43
CA GLY A 151 6.27 4.84 8.10
C GLY A 151 5.02 4.85 8.99
N HIS A 152 4.93 4.00 10.02
CA HIS A 152 3.72 3.95 10.84
C HIS A 152 3.58 5.19 11.73
N VAL A 153 2.32 5.44 12.13
CA VAL A 153 1.79 6.63 12.81
C VAL A 153 2.62 7.14 14.03
N ASP A 154 3.47 6.31 14.64
CA ASP A 154 4.29 6.72 15.79
C ASP A 154 5.65 7.36 15.40
N HIS A 155 6.13 7.20 14.17
CA HIS A 155 7.43 7.73 13.69
C HIS A 155 7.32 8.97 12.81
N TYR A 156 6.24 9.10 12.05
CA TYR A 156 6.08 10.18 11.08
C TYR A 156 5.28 11.33 11.71
N THR A 157 6.00 12.30 12.24
CA THR A 157 5.43 13.60 12.62
C THR A 157 6.26 14.68 11.93
N ALA A 158 5.61 15.76 11.53
CA ALA A 158 6.17 16.98 10.92
C ALA A 158 7.45 17.57 11.56
N LYS A 159 7.98 16.96 12.64
CA LYS A 159 9.28 17.26 13.25
C LYS A 159 10.49 16.84 12.41
N ASN A 160 10.35 15.91 11.45
CA ASN A 160 11.51 15.35 10.73
C ASN A 160 11.63 15.77 9.26
N SER A 161 10.70 16.59 8.73
CA SER A 161 10.75 17.02 7.34
C SER A 161 10.91 18.54 7.25
N GLU A 162 12.03 19.00 6.68
CA GLU A 162 12.18 20.40 6.23
C GLU A 162 11.42 20.67 4.91
N GLY A 163 10.87 19.62 4.29
CA GLY A 163 10.14 19.66 3.01
C GLY A 163 8.67 20.10 3.11
N HIS A 164 8.07 20.38 1.95
CA HIS A 164 6.67 20.78 1.83
C HIS A 164 5.71 19.70 2.33
N GLU A 165 4.55 20.10 2.86
CA GLU A 165 3.60 19.17 3.49
C GLU A 165 3.07 18.08 2.57
N ASP A 166 2.82 18.42 1.31
CA ASP A 166 2.38 17.45 0.30
C ASP A 166 3.42 16.36 0.00
N THR A 167 4.71 16.65 0.16
CA THR A 167 5.77 15.67 -0.09
C THR A 167 5.74 14.59 0.98
N TRP A 168 5.85 15.00 2.24
CA TRP A 168 5.95 14.04 3.35
C TRP A 168 4.61 13.32 3.60
N ALA A 169 3.48 14.00 3.37
CA ALA A 169 2.17 13.37 3.45
C ALA A 169 1.93 12.40 2.28
N GLY A 170 2.38 12.78 1.08
CA GLY A 170 2.28 11.97 -0.13
C GLY A 170 3.00 10.63 0.00
N GLU A 171 4.24 10.64 0.49
CA GLU A 171 5.01 9.42 0.77
C GLU A 171 4.24 8.47 1.69
N TRP A 172 3.64 9.02 2.75
CA TRP A 172 2.86 8.22 3.69
C TRP A 172 1.57 7.67 3.07
N PHE A 173 0.83 8.48 2.31
CA PHE A 173 -0.37 8.02 1.61
C PHE A 173 -0.05 6.91 0.61
N SER A 174 1.06 7.03 -0.09
CA SER A 174 1.48 6.03 -1.06
C SER A 174 1.91 4.72 -0.40
N THR A 175 2.72 4.78 0.66
CA THR A 175 3.09 3.57 1.42
C THR A 175 1.86 2.86 2.00
N SER A 176 0.97 3.60 2.69
CA SER A 176 -0.27 3.03 3.26
C SER A 176 -1.19 2.47 2.18
N ALA A 177 -1.30 3.14 1.02
CA ALA A 177 -2.09 2.65 -0.10
C ALA A 177 -1.50 1.38 -0.72
N LEU A 178 -0.17 1.28 -0.87
CA LEU A 178 0.49 0.08 -1.40
C LEU A 178 0.22 -1.11 -0.47
N ILE A 179 0.43 -0.94 0.83
CA ILE A 179 0.13 -1.98 1.84
C ILE A 179 -1.34 -2.41 1.73
N SER A 180 -2.27 -1.46 1.63
CA SER A 180 -3.70 -1.77 1.48
C SER A 180 -4.00 -2.58 0.23
N LYS A 181 -3.45 -2.18 -0.92
CA LYS A 181 -3.66 -2.88 -2.20
C LYS A 181 -3.08 -4.29 -2.16
N LEU A 182 -1.88 -4.45 -1.59
CA LEU A 182 -1.24 -5.77 -1.43
C LEU A 182 -2.01 -6.66 -0.47
N PHE A 183 -2.50 -6.11 0.64
CA PHE A 183 -3.37 -6.84 1.55
C PHE A 183 -4.64 -7.30 0.84
N GLN A 184 -5.33 -6.39 0.12
CA GLN A 184 -6.51 -6.71 -0.68
C GLN A 184 -6.23 -7.79 -1.75
N GLY A 185 -5.03 -7.80 -2.34
CA GLY A 185 -4.56 -8.85 -3.27
C GLY A 185 -4.14 -10.16 -2.60
N GLY A 186 -4.27 -10.28 -1.28
CA GLY A 186 -3.88 -11.45 -0.49
C GLY A 186 -2.38 -11.67 -0.43
N CYS A 187 -1.56 -10.63 -0.60
CA CYS A 187 -0.11 -10.73 -0.45
C CYS A 187 0.36 -10.60 1.01
N LEU A 188 -0.53 -10.14 1.91
CA LEU A 188 -0.23 -9.84 3.31
C LEU A 188 -1.22 -10.55 4.26
N GLU A 189 -1.53 -11.82 3.99
CA GLU A 189 -2.54 -12.58 4.75
C GLU A 189 -2.14 -12.76 6.22
N ASP A 190 -0.82 -12.82 6.46
CA ASP A 190 -0.28 -13.09 7.79
C ASP A 190 -0.05 -11.87 8.64
N ASP A 191 -0.09 -10.63 8.12
CA ASP A 191 0.12 -9.41 8.93
C ASP A 191 -0.79 -8.21 8.55
N GLY A 192 -1.42 -8.20 7.37
CA GLY A 192 -2.15 -7.04 6.88
C GLY A 192 -3.30 -6.59 7.78
N HIS A 193 -4.04 -7.52 8.38
CA HIS A 193 -5.09 -7.19 9.37
C HIS A 193 -4.50 -6.49 10.60
N HIS A 194 -3.33 -6.92 11.07
CA HIS A 194 -2.68 -6.34 12.24
C HIS A 194 -2.24 -4.90 11.96
N TRP A 195 -1.54 -4.68 10.85
CA TRP A 195 -1.03 -3.36 10.48
C TRP A 195 -2.16 -2.34 10.30
N ILE A 196 -3.21 -2.70 9.55
CA ILE A 196 -4.36 -1.82 9.35
C ILE A 196 -5.08 -1.51 10.67
N ALA A 197 -5.31 -2.52 11.52
CA ALA A 197 -5.96 -2.31 12.81
C ALA A 197 -5.11 -1.41 13.72
N HIS A 198 -3.79 -1.58 13.72
CA HIS A 198 -2.88 -0.73 14.47
C HIS A 198 -2.96 0.73 14.00
N ASP A 199 -2.94 0.99 12.69
CA ASP A 199 -2.98 2.36 12.17
C ASP A 199 -4.33 3.05 12.44
N LEU A 200 -5.44 2.32 12.37
CA LEU A 200 -6.76 2.81 12.78
C LEU A 200 -6.79 3.14 14.29
N GLU A 201 -6.29 2.25 15.14
CA GLU A 201 -6.22 2.47 16.59
C GLU A 201 -5.36 3.70 16.93
N ARG A 202 -4.19 3.84 16.28
CA ARG A 202 -3.34 5.01 16.49
C ARG A 202 -4.00 6.28 16.01
N ALA A 203 -4.59 6.28 14.82
CA ALA A 203 -5.23 7.46 14.26
C ALA A 203 -6.45 7.90 15.08
N PHE A 204 -7.29 6.99 15.57
CA PHE A 204 -8.57 7.34 16.19
C PHE A 204 -8.62 7.26 17.71
N GLU A 205 -7.67 6.57 18.35
CA GLU A 205 -7.71 6.32 19.80
C GLU A 205 -6.42 6.74 20.51
N GLY A 206 -5.25 6.39 19.96
CA GLY A 206 -3.97 6.57 20.66
C GLY A 206 -3.28 7.92 20.46
N LYS A 207 -3.31 8.48 19.26
CA LYS A 207 -2.53 9.64 18.84
C LYS A 207 -3.42 10.74 18.28
N THR A 208 -4.36 11.21 19.11
CA THR A 208 -5.36 12.21 18.73
C THR A 208 -4.94 13.66 19.01
N SER A 209 -3.64 13.91 19.22
CA SER A 209 -3.12 15.26 19.41
C SER A 209 -3.12 16.05 18.10
N GLY A 210 -3.34 17.36 18.18
CA GLY A 210 -3.48 18.23 17.01
C GLY A 210 -4.95 18.43 16.63
N ASP A 211 -5.30 19.65 16.23
CA ASP A 211 -6.65 19.98 15.79
C ASP A 211 -6.82 19.52 14.33
N VAL A 212 -7.70 18.55 14.10
CA VAL A 212 -7.96 17.98 12.76
C VAL A 212 -8.45 19.04 11.75
N LYS A 213 -8.95 20.20 12.19
CA LYS A 213 -9.33 21.29 11.29
C LYS A 213 -8.14 22.02 10.68
N THR A 214 -7.02 22.10 11.40
CA THR A 214 -5.93 23.03 11.06
C THR A 214 -4.58 22.34 10.91
N ASP A 215 -4.32 21.30 11.72
CA ASP A 215 -3.06 20.58 11.78
C ASP A 215 -2.91 19.61 10.58
N ALA A 216 -1.94 19.91 9.71
CA ALA A 216 -1.67 19.12 8.51
C ALA A 216 -1.22 17.69 8.83
N GLY A 217 -0.38 17.51 9.86
CA GLY A 217 0.09 16.21 10.31
C GLY A 217 -1.07 15.34 10.78
N ARG A 218 -1.99 15.95 11.54
CA ARG A 218 -3.21 15.27 11.99
C ARG A 218 -4.15 14.91 10.83
N GLN A 219 -4.32 15.81 9.86
CA GLN A 219 -5.13 15.52 8.67
C GLN A 219 -4.52 14.37 7.84
N ALA A 220 -3.20 14.36 7.65
CA ALA A 220 -2.51 13.29 6.93
C ALA A 220 -2.63 11.94 7.67
N GLN A 221 -2.38 11.93 8.97
CA GLN A 221 -2.53 10.74 9.79
C GLN A 221 -3.92 10.11 9.69
N VAL A 222 -4.97 10.94 9.74
CA VAL A 222 -6.34 10.45 9.55
C VAL A 222 -6.51 9.92 8.14
N LEU A 223 -6.12 10.67 7.10
CA LEU A 223 -6.31 10.26 5.71
C LEU A 223 -5.59 8.93 5.36
N ALA A 224 -4.37 8.71 5.85
CA ALA A 224 -3.66 7.46 5.67
C ALA A 224 -4.47 6.27 6.23
N ALA A 225 -5.04 6.43 7.44
CA ALA A 225 -5.90 5.43 8.04
C ALA A 225 -7.21 5.22 7.27
N LEU A 226 -7.81 6.28 6.72
CA LEU A 226 -8.99 6.19 5.86
C LEU A 226 -8.71 5.41 4.57
N ASN A 227 -7.52 5.57 3.98
CA ASN A 227 -7.15 4.88 2.74
C ASN A 227 -7.16 3.37 2.91
N HIS A 228 -6.82 2.82 4.08
CA HIS A 228 -6.97 1.39 4.35
C HIS A 228 -8.41 0.91 4.19
N ILE A 229 -9.37 1.64 4.73
CA ILE A 229 -10.80 1.31 4.61
C ILE A 229 -11.26 1.43 3.15
N LEU A 230 -10.86 2.51 2.47
CA LEU A 230 -11.27 2.77 1.09
C LEU A 230 -10.74 1.71 0.12
N LEU A 231 -9.50 1.27 0.30
CA LEU A 231 -8.80 0.36 -0.61
C LEU A 231 -8.98 -1.11 -0.25
N ALA A 232 -8.99 -1.45 1.04
CA ALA A 232 -8.96 -2.84 1.50
C ALA A 232 -10.08 -3.21 2.49
N GLY A 233 -11.07 -2.31 2.67
CA GLY A 233 -12.15 -2.51 3.65
C GLY A 233 -12.93 -3.81 3.47
N GLU A 234 -13.09 -4.27 2.22
CA GLU A 234 -13.81 -5.51 1.90
C GLU A 234 -13.13 -6.75 2.44
N LEU A 235 -11.80 -6.84 2.34
CA LEU A 235 -11.07 -7.94 2.97
C LEU A 235 -10.93 -7.71 4.48
N PHE A 236 -10.67 -6.47 4.89
CA PHE A 236 -10.40 -6.12 6.28
C PHE A 236 -11.59 -6.38 7.22
N VAL A 237 -12.83 -6.14 6.75
CA VAL A 237 -14.05 -6.36 7.56
C VAL A 237 -14.23 -7.83 7.95
N GLU A 238 -13.69 -8.77 7.17
CA GLU A 238 -13.83 -10.21 7.46
C GLU A 238 -13.17 -10.58 8.78
N GLY A 239 -12.04 -9.97 9.13
CA GLY A 239 -11.45 -10.19 10.45
C GLY A 239 -12.25 -9.55 11.60
N ALA A 240 -13.08 -8.52 11.33
CA ALA A 240 -13.99 -7.95 12.33
C ALA A 240 -15.24 -8.80 12.54
N LYS A 241 -15.70 -9.49 11.48
CA LYS A 241 -16.82 -10.44 11.51
C LYS A 241 -16.41 -11.79 12.09
N ASN A 242 -15.17 -12.21 11.81
CA ASN A 242 -14.61 -13.49 12.23
C ASN A 242 -13.27 -13.27 12.95
N PRO A 243 -13.29 -12.86 14.24
CA PRO A 243 -12.07 -12.56 14.98
C PRO A 243 -11.15 -13.78 15.05
N LEU A 244 -9.96 -13.66 14.46
CA LEU A 244 -8.98 -14.74 14.45
C LEU A 244 -8.30 -14.87 15.82
N PRO A 245 -8.18 -16.08 16.39
CA PRO A 245 -7.52 -16.30 17.69
C PRO A 245 -6.06 -15.87 17.74
N LYS A 246 -5.37 -15.83 16.59
CA LYS A 246 -3.94 -15.50 16.49
C LYS A 246 -3.62 -14.02 16.75
N TRP A 247 -4.61 -13.14 16.59
CA TRP A 247 -4.43 -11.70 16.70
C TRP A 247 -4.92 -11.19 18.05
N LYS A 248 -4.01 -10.60 18.84
CA LYS A 248 -4.34 -9.99 20.15
C LYS A 248 -5.16 -8.69 20.03
N PHE A 249 -5.38 -8.19 18.82
CA PHE A 249 -6.12 -6.96 18.57
C PHE A 249 -7.61 -7.28 18.52
N GLN A 250 -8.41 -6.57 19.33
CA GLN A 250 -9.86 -6.78 19.44
C GLN A 250 -10.60 -6.18 18.24
N MET A 251 -10.32 -6.66 17.03
CA MET A 251 -11.09 -6.26 15.85
C MET A 251 -12.46 -6.95 15.90
N ASN A 252 -13.45 -6.22 16.40
CA ASN A 252 -14.82 -6.70 16.61
C ASN A 252 -15.83 -5.60 16.25
N ALA A 253 -17.13 -5.91 16.32
CA ALA A 253 -18.21 -4.97 16.02
C ALA A 253 -18.10 -3.66 16.82
N THR A 254 -17.70 -3.74 18.10
CA THR A 254 -17.54 -2.56 18.97
C THR A 254 -16.45 -1.62 18.46
N LYS A 255 -15.26 -2.15 18.12
CA LYS A 255 -14.17 -1.35 17.54
C LYS A 255 -14.53 -0.80 16.17
N TRP A 256 -15.16 -1.62 15.32
CA TRP A 256 -15.62 -1.20 14.01
C TRP A 256 -16.58 0.00 14.10
N LYS A 257 -17.55 -0.07 15.00
CA LYS A 257 -18.50 1.03 15.27
C LYS A 257 -17.83 2.27 15.83
N LEU A 258 -16.86 2.11 16.74
CA LEU A 258 -16.08 3.21 17.29
C LEU A 258 -15.32 3.96 16.19
N TRP A 259 -14.56 3.23 15.35
CA TRP A 259 -13.79 3.84 14.27
C TRP A 259 -14.71 4.51 13.24
N ALA A 260 -15.80 3.87 12.83
CA ALA A 260 -16.78 4.49 11.94
C ALA A 260 -17.36 5.79 12.53
N SER A 261 -17.67 5.81 13.82
CA SER A 261 -18.12 7.03 14.52
C SER A 261 -17.06 8.13 14.52
N LYS A 262 -15.78 7.77 14.70
CA LYS A 262 -14.67 8.73 14.68
C LYS A 262 -14.41 9.30 13.29
N ILE A 263 -14.54 8.48 12.26
CA ILE A 263 -14.42 8.93 10.86
C ILE A 263 -15.57 9.89 10.52
N LYS A 264 -16.80 9.57 10.95
CA LYS A 264 -17.95 10.47 10.80
C LYS A 264 -17.70 11.82 11.49
N GLU A 265 -17.20 11.81 12.73
CA GLU A 265 -16.85 13.02 13.48
C GLU A 265 -15.85 13.88 12.69
N VAL A 266 -14.83 13.28 12.06
CA VAL A 266 -13.88 14.01 11.20
C VAL A 266 -14.62 14.66 10.03
N ALA A 267 -15.43 13.92 9.28
CA ALA A 267 -16.18 14.43 8.13
C ALA A 267 -17.09 15.61 8.48
N GLU A 268 -17.72 15.58 9.66
CA GLU A 268 -18.59 16.67 10.15
C GLU A 268 -17.81 17.87 10.69
N THR A 269 -16.56 17.67 11.10
CA THR A 269 -15.74 18.68 11.79
C THR A 269 -14.91 19.52 10.84
N VAL A 270 -14.34 18.92 9.79
CA VAL A 270 -13.45 19.62 8.85
C VAL A 270 -14.23 20.42 7.80
N ASP A 271 -13.60 21.49 7.30
CA ASP A 271 -14.18 22.34 6.26
C ASP A 271 -14.10 21.69 4.87
N GLU A 272 -14.89 22.17 3.91
CA GLU A 272 -14.91 21.66 2.51
C GLU A 272 -13.55 21.78 1.81
N ASN A 273 -12.71 22.73 2.25
CA ASN A 273 -11.37 22.98 1.71
C ASN A 273 -10.26 22.32 2.55
N ALA A 274 -10.59 21.36 3.43
CA ALA A 274 -9.59 20.59 4.14
C ALA A 274 -8.62 19.90 3.17
N ARG A 275 -7.35 19.73 3.60
CA ARG A 275 -6.28 19.22 2.74
C ARG A 275 -6.64 17.85 2.18
N TRP A 276 -6.18 17.58 0.96
CA TRP A 276 -6.29 16.29 0.29
C TRP A 276 -7.71 15.71 0.26
N GLU A 277 -8.73 16.58 0.18
CA GLU A 277 -10.15 16.20 0.13
C GLU A 277 -10.60 15.42 1.39
N LEU A 278 -9.95 15.65 2.55
CA LEU A 278 -10.15 14.85 3.76
C LEU A 278 -11.64 14.69 4.13
N LYS A 279 -12.44 15.74 3.98
CA LYS A 279 -13.88 15.71 4.27
C LYS A 279 -14.61 14.65 3.44
N GLU A 280 -14.45 14.72 2.11
CA GLU A 280 -15.10 13.81 1.17
C GLU A 280 -14.60 12.37 1.38
N ARG A 281 -13.30 12.20 1.60
CA ARG A 281 -12.69 10.89 1.87
C ARG A 281 -13.19 10.27 3.16
N ALA A 282 -13.32 11.07 4.23
CA ALA A 282 -13.88 10.61 5.50
C ALA A 282 -15.35 10.20 5.35
N GLN A 283 -16.15 10.98 4.63
CA GLN A 283 -17.55 10.63 4.36
C GLN A 283 -17.64 9.29 3.62
N LYS A 284 -16.88 9.12 2.53
CA LYS A 284 -16.84 7.86 1.77
C LYS A 284 -16.38 6.66 2.61
N ALA A 285 -15.37 6.86 3.45
CA ALA A 285 -14.86 5.80 4.32
C ALA A 285 -15.89 5.40 5.37
N PHE A 286 -16.57 6.37 6.00
CA PHE A 286 -17.66 6.11 6.94
C PHE A 286 -18.80 5.31 6.28
N GLU A 287 -19.27 5.75 5.12
CA GLU A 287 -20.32 5.06 4.36
C GLU A 287 -19.92 3.62 4.00
N LYS A 288 -18.67 3.42 3.54
CA LYS A 288 -18.12 2.10 3.25
C LYS A 288 -18.07 1.23 4.52
N MET A 289 -17.62 1.76 5.67
CA MET A 289 -17.61 0.98 6.92
C MET A 289 -19.00 0.53 7.36
N VAL A 290 -19.99 1.42 7.29
CA VAL A 290 -21.38 1.08 7.63
C VAL A 290 -21.94 0.05 6.65
N GLY A 291 -21.69 0.22 5.35
CA GLY A 291 -22.16 -0.71 4.32
C GLY A 291 -21.52 -2.10 4.39
N LEU A 292 -20.28 -2.22 4.84
CA LEU A 292 -19.55 -3.49 4.93
C LEU A 292 -19.95 -4.35 6.14
N TYR A 293 -20.39 -3.73 7.24
CA TYR A 293 -20.81 -4.42 8.47
C TYR A 293 -22.04 -3.78 9.11
N PRO A 294 -23.20 -3.78 8.42
CA PRO A 294 -24.41 -3.10 8.89
C PRO A 294 -24.94 -3.66 10.21
N GLU A 295 -24.73 -4.95 10.49
CA GLU A 295 -25.16 -5.62 11.72
C GLU A 295 -24.48 -5.01 12.95
N ALA A 296 -23.24 -4.52 12.84
CA ALA A 296 -22.54 -3.85 13.94
C ALA A 296 -23.20 -2.51 14.36
N PHE A 297 -24.03 -1.93 13.49
CA PHE A 297 -24.72 -0.65 13.72
C PHE A 297 -26.21 -0.82 14.03
N SER A 298 -26.75 -2.01 13.80
CA SER A 298 -28.10 -2.36 14.23
C SER A 298 -28.09 -2.43 15.76
N SER A 299 -28.96 -1.67 16.42
CA SER A 299 -29.07 -1.69 17.88
C SER A 299 -29.40 -3.11 18.37
N ASP A 300 -28.87 -3.49 19.54
CA ASP A 300 -29.34 -4.63 20.35
C ASP A 300 -30.77 -4.37 20.88
N GLU A 301 -31.71 -3.97 20.01
CA GLU A 301 -33.14 -3.96 20.31
C GLU A 301 -33.69 -5.38 20.15
N ASN A 302 -33.20 -6.31 20.98
CA ASN A 302 -33.88 -7.57 21.34
C ASN A 302 -33.16 -8.37 22.43
N THR A 303 -32.64 -7.70 23.48
CA THR A 303 -32.52 -8.38 24.79
C THR A 303 -33.63 -7.88 25.69
N GLY A 304 -34.86 -8.24 25.31
CA GLY A 304 -36.02 -8.23 26.18
C GLY A 304 -36.43 -9.67 26.47
N GLU A 305 -35.81 -10.26 27.49
CA GLU A 305 -36.40 -11.31 28.33
C GLU A 305 -36.19 -10.93 29.80
#